data_AF-A0A0F2R7W4-F1
#
_entry.id   AF-A0A0F2R7W4-F1
#
_cell.length_a   1.000
_cell.length_b   1.000
_cell.length_c   1.000
_cell.angle_alpha   90.00
_cell.angle_beta   90.00
_cell.angle_gamma   90.00
#
_symmetry.space_group_name_H-M   'P 1'
#
loop_
_entity.id
_entity.type
_entity.pdbx_description
1 polymer ?
#
loop_
_entity_poly.entity_id
_entity_poly.type
_entity_poly.pdbx_seq_one_letter_code
_entity_poly.pdbx_strand_id
1 'polypeptide(L)'
;MVTKLFENEERETFSWDPAGHLIAFESPDIRVERTFDPDGRMIAEQSGGFEVKYDYDASGLRTGRTTNHGNRIVYDYDADGIVSAIGINDHMPLRFYRNPLGQITTEQLSDQLVRTYGYDEEGRLIHQRISSNIHQIDRSFQYDLSGHLIGKHDSSKGNWRFSYDPMGRIIESIDPLEQVKQYNYDPAGNLLSHCPKPNPTCAPPPTRGSPTVSMPPATSSSATQTKMIHPTSALPGTSKTDCAPSAPPTIKPSVWPTTPWAGAAPARHWRSAPPVYPHDQFSRRMARPSVAGPLCLLRSR
;
A
#
# COMPACT_ATOMS: atom_id res chain seq x y z
N MET A 1 0.47 -5.31 41.97
CA MET A 1 0.19 -6.72 41.62
C MET A 1 -1.29 -6.97 41.85
N VAL A 2 -1.95 -7.63 40.90
CA VAL A 2 -3.36 -8.07 41.00
C VAL A 2 -3.40 -9.56 40.71
N THR A 3 -4.20 -10.30 41.46
CA THR A 3 -4.42 -11.73 41.26
C THR A 3 -5.87 -11.98 40.92
N LYS A 4 -6.11 -12.72 39.84
CA LYS A 4 -7.40 -13.25 39.46
C LYS A 4 -7.46 -14.73 39.85
N LEU A 5 -8.53 -15.10 40.55
CA LEU A 5 -8.81 -16.46 40.96
C LEU A 5 -10.00 -16.98 40.15
N PHE A 6 -9.88 -18.21 39.64
CA PHE A 6 -10.93 -18.88 38.88
C PHE A 6 -11.64 -19.93 39.74
N GLU A 7 -12.82 -20.37 39.31
CA GLU A 7 -13.63 -21.38 40.02
C GLU A 7 -12.92 -22.74 40.15
N ASN A 8 -12.01 -23.05 39.22
CA ASN A 8 -11.16 -24.24 39.23
C ASN A 8 -9.87 -24.08 40.07
N GLU A 9 -9.80 -23.06 40.93
CA GLU A 9 -8.64 -22.70 41.78
C GLU A 9 -7.38 -22.24 41.03
N GLU A 10 -7.43 -22.15 39.69
CA GLU A 10 -6.35 -21.55 38.92
C GLU A 10 -6.17 -20.07 39.27
N ARG A 11 -4.94 -19.61 39.12
CA ARG A 11 -4.55 -18.25 39.48
C ARG A 11 -3.80 -17.62 38.34
N GLU A 12 -4.22 -16.41 37.99
CA GLU A 12 -3.46 -15.52 37.13
C GLU A 12 -2.97 -14.33 37.94
N THR A 13 -1.70 -13.97 37.79
CA THR A 13 -1.13 -12.78 38.43
C THR A 13 -0.66 -11.79 37.40
N PHE A 14 -0.84 -10.51 37.71
CA PHE A 14 -0.50 -9.39 36.86
C PHE A 14 0.25 -8.34 37.67
N SER A 15 1.34 -7.83 37.13
CA SER A 15 2.14 -6.77 37.76
C SER A 15 2.36 -5.62 36.80
N TRP A 16 2.22 -4.40 37.32
CA TRP A 16 2.40 -3.17 36.55
C TRP A 16 3.50 -2.32 37.17
N ASP A 17 4.18 -1.53 36.34
CA ASP A 17 5.04 -0.45 36.81
C ASP A 17 4.19 0.75 37.30
N PRO A 18 4.82 1.77 37.92
CA PRO A 18 4.10 2.98 38.36
C PRO A 18 3.47 3.81 37.24
N ALA A 19 3.90 3.62 35.98
CA ALA A 19 3.33 4.28 34.81
C ALA A 19 2.11 3.52 34.25
N GLY A 20 1.80 2.32 34.78
CA GLY A 20 0.66 1.52 34.38
C GLY A 20 0.94 0.52 33.26
N HIS A 21 2.21 0.29 32.90
CA HIS A 21 2.58 -0.74 31.92
C HIS A 21 2.61 -2.12 32.58
N LEU A 22 2.06 -3.13 31.92
CA LEU A 22 2.07 -4.52 32.38
C LEU A 22 3.49 -5.12 32.22
N ILE A 23 4.19 -5.32 33.34
CA ILE A 23 5.58 -5.83 33.39
C ILE A 23 5.68 -7.33 33.64
N ALA A 24 4.63 -7.95 34.21
CA ALA A 24 4.59 -9.40 34.34
C ALA A 24 3.15 -9.93 34.29
N PHE A 25 2.98 -11.07 33.64
CA PHE A 25 1.80 -11.92 33.66
C PHE A 25 2.24 -13.36 33.94
N GLU A 26 1.54 -14.05 34.84
CA GLU A 26 1.82 -15.44 35.19
C GLU A 26 0.51 -16.22 35.32
N SER A 27 0.40 -17.34 34.60
CA SER A 27 -0.63 -18.36 34.71
C SER A 27 0.03 -19.73 34.95
N PRO A 28 -0.74 -20.80 35.19
CA PRO A 28 -0.17 -22.15 35.32
C PRO A 28 0.65 -22.60 34.10
N ASP A 29 0.32 -22.11 32.91
CA ASP A 29 0.94 -22.54 31.64
C ASP A 29 2.06 -21.63 31.16
N ILE A 30 2.03 -20.35 31.53
CA ILE A 30 2.93 -19.36 30.94
C ILE A 30 3.28 -18.25 31.91
N ARG A 31 4.53 -17.80 31.81
CA ARG A 31 5.01 -16.58 32.42
C ARG A 31 5.54 -15.66 31.35
N VAL A 32 5.03 -14.43 31.34
CA VAL A 32 5.42 -13.37 30.43
C VAL A 32 6.00 -12.22 31.25
N GLU A 33 7.22 -11.81 30.95
CA GLU A 33 7.86 -10.64 31.55
C GLU A 33 8.19 -9.62 30.49
N ARG A 34 8.02 -8.33 30.82
CA ARG A 34 8.22 -7.21 29.90
C ARG A 34 9.05 -6.13 30.55
N THR A 35 9.89 -5.51 29.74
CA THR A 35 10.67 -4.34 30.14
C THR A 35 10.39 -3.19 29.18
N PHE A 36 10.39 -1.99 29.73
CA PHE A 36 10.09 -0.75 29.03
C PHE A 36 11.22 0.24 29.24
N ASP A 37 11.46 1.11 28.26
CA ASP A 37 12.33 2.26 28.41
C ASP A 37 11.62 3.43 29.14
N PRO A 38 12.32 4.52 29.48
CA PRO A 38 11.72 5.67 30.15
C PRO A 38 10.58 6.36 29.38
N ASP A 39 10.50 6.18 28.06
CA ASP A 39 9.44 6.72 27.22
C ASP A 39 8.21 5.77 27.15
N GLY A 40 8.23 4.66 27.90
CA GLY A 40 7.15 3.67 27.96
C GLY A 40 7.13 2.70 26.77
N ARG A 41 8.20 2.65 25.96
CA ARG A 41 8.29 1.72 24.82
C ARG A 41 8.85 0.38 25.30
N MET A 42 8.23 -0.72 24.88
CA MET A 42 8.68 -2.06 25.26
C MET A 42 10.00 -2.41 24.56
N ILE A 43 11.04 -2.70 25.36
CA ILE A 43 12.40 -3.05 24.88
C ILE A 43 12.73 -4.54 25.00
N ALA A 44 11.99 -5.30 25.83
CA ALA A 44 12.06 -6.75 25.81
C ALA A 44 10.76 -7.41 26.27
N GLU A 45 10.51 -8.60 25.75
CA GLU A 45 9.51 -9.54 26.25
C GLU A 45 10.14 -10.93 26.36
N GLN A 46 9.94 -11.58 27.50
CA GLN A 46 10.34 -12.95 27.74
C GLN A 46 9.11 -13.81 28.03
N SER A 47 9.00 -14.96 27.36
CA SER A 47 7.89 -15.90 27.53
C SER A 47 8.34 -17.32 27.25
N GLY A 48 8.15 -18.24 28.20
CA GLY A 48 8.43 -19.66 28.00
C GLY A 48 9.86 -19.98 27.53
N GLY A 49 10.86 -19.21 28.01
CA GLY A 49 12.27 -19.36 27.60
C GLY A 49 12.64 -18.71 26.26
N PHE A 50 11.67 -18.15 25.54
CA PHE A 50 11.90 -17.28 24.39
C PHE A 50 12.01 -15.83 24.85
N GLU A 51 12.98 -15.09 24.31
CA GLU A 51 13.12 -13.65 24.55
C GLU A 51 13.17 -12.93 23.22
N VAL A 52 12.51 -11.79 23.15
CA VAL A 52 12.60 -10.84 22.06
C VAL A 52 12.94 -9.47 22.61
N LYS A 53 13.93 -8.82 21.99
CA LYS A 53 14.35 -7.45 22.27
C LYS A 53 13.99 -6.53 21.13
N TYR A 54 13.73 -5.27 21.44
CA TYR A 54 13.38 -4.22 20.49
C TYR A 54 14.31 -3.03 20.66
N ASP A 55 14.76 -2.48 19.54
CA ASP A 55 15.56 -1.27 19.49
C ASP A 55 14.71 -0.14 18.91
N TYR A 56 14.89 1.08 19.42
CA TYR A 56 14.21 2.28 18.93
C TYR A 56 15.23 3.39 18.68
N ASP A 57 14.95 4.26 17.72
CA ASP A 57 15.70 5.50 17.54
C ASP A 57 15.22 6.61 18.49
N ALA A 58 15.88 7.77 18.43
CA ALA A 58 15.54 8.93 19.25
C ALA A 58 14.13 9.50 18.96
N SER A 59 13.56 9.21 17.78
CA SER A 59 12.21 9.62 17.39
C SER A 59 11.15 8.60 17.83
N GLY A 60 11.57 7.46 18.40
CA GLY A 60 10.70 6.37 18.83
C GLY A 60 10.28 5.41 17.75
N LEU A 61 10.89 5.46 16.57
CA LEU A 61 10.70 4.46 15.53
C LEU A 61 11.51 3.21 15.88
N ARG A 62 10.90 2.03 15.70
CA ARG A 62 11.55 0.75 16.02
C ARG A 62 12.60 0.41 14.96
N THR A 63 13.88 0.39 15.31
CA THR A 63 14.98 0.10 14.38
C THR A 63 15.40 -1.37 14.39
N GLY A 64 15.00 -2.13 15.40
CA GLY A 64 15.46 -3.51 15.56
C GLY A 64 14.49 -4.42 16.29
N ARG A 65 14.57 -5.71 15.95
CA ARG A 65 13.99 -6.82 16.70
C ARG A 65 14.96 -7.98 16.71
N THR A 66 15.35 -8.47 17.89
CA THR A 66 16.29 -9.59 18.03
C THR A 66 15.75 -10.64 18.98
N THR A 67 15.77 -11.91 18.60
CA THR A 67 15.39 -13.00 19.50
C THR A 67 16.61 -13.58 20.22
N ASN A 68 16.42 -14.27 21.35
CA ASN A 68 17.50 -15.01 22.02
C ASN A 68 18.08 -16.18 21.19
N HIS A 69 17.45 -16.51 20.06
CA HIS A 69 17.95 -17.49 19.10
C HIS A 69 18.82 -16.85 17.99
N GLY A 70 19.10 -15.55 18.09
CA GLY A 70 19.95 -14.82 17.14
C GLY A 70 19.23 -14.31 15.90
N ASN A 71 17.94 -14.59 15.72
CA ASN A 71 17.17 -14.04 14.60
C ASN A 71 16.98 -12.54 14.77
N ARG A 72 17.39 -11.76 13.76
CA ARG A 72 17.39 -10.31 13.79
C ARG A 72 16.62 -9.72 12.61
N ILE A 73 15.81 -8.70 12.89
CA ILE A 73 15.18 -7.85 11.89
C ILE A 73 15.62 -6.41 12.16
N VAL A 74 16.01 -5.69 11.11
CA VAL A 74 16.40 -4.28 11.16
C VAL A 74 15.48 -3.48 10.26
N TYR A 75 15.06 -2.31 10.72
CA TYR A 75 14.23 -1.40 9.97
C TYR A 75 14.99 -0.10 9.72
N ASP A 76 15.09 0.28 8.45
CA ASP A 76 15.51 1.62 8.05
C ASP A 76 14.28 2.42 7.66
N TYR A 77 14.31 3.72 7.98
CA TYR A 77 13.23 4.66 7.69
C TYR A 77 13.72 5.75 6.75
N ASP A 78 12.84 6.27 5.92
CA ASP A 78 13.08 7.50 5.17
C ASP A 78 12.84 8.75 6.04
N ALA A 79 12.99 9.94 5.45
CA ALA A 79 12.85 11.21 6.16
C ALA A 79 11.44 11.46 6.71
N ASP A 80 10.42 10.79 6.15
CA ASP A 80 9.02 10.90 6.58
C ASP A 80 8.67 9.85 7.65
N GLY A 81 9.65 9.05 8.10
CA GLY A 81 9.45 8.01 9.10
C GLY A 81 8.77 6.75 8.54
N ILE A 82 8.80 6.55 7.23
CA ILE A 82 8.24 5.37 6.56
C ILE A 82 9.35 4.35 6.30
N VAL A 83 9.07 3.05 6.51
CA VAL A 83 10.07 1.99 6.31
C VAL A 83 10.57 1.97 4.86
N SER A 84 11.86 2.21 4.69
CA SER A 84 12.57 2.24 3.40
C SER A 84 13.39 0.96 3.15
N ALA A 85 13.80 0.26 4.21
CA ALA A 85 14.42 -1.06 4.09
C ALA A 85 14.15 -1.97 5.29
N ILE A 86 14.19 -3.28 5.04
CA ILE A 86 14.10 -4.33 6.07
C ILE A 86 15.27 -5.29 5.89
N GLY A 87 16.18 -5.32 6.87
CA GLY A 87 17.23 -6.32 6.98
C GLY A 87 16.75 -7.55 7.74
N ILE A 88 17.05 -8.75 7.26
CA ILE A 88 16.76 -10.01 7.95
C ILE A 88 18.08 -10.77 8.14
N ASN A 89 18.48 -10.96 9.39
CA ASN A 89 19.77 -11.52 9.77
C ASN A 89 20.91 -10.81 9.01
N ASP A 90 21.79 -11.59 8.38
CA ASP A 90 22.94 -11.11 7.60
C ASP A 90 22.67 -11.09 6.09
N HIS A 91 21.40 -11.21 5.67
CA HIS A 91 21.03 -11.14 4.25
C HIS A 91 20.97 -9.70 3.75
N MET A 92 21.07 -9.55 2.42
CA MET A 92 20.84 -8.27 1.77
C MET A 92 19.45 -7.73 2.16
N PRO A 93 19.32 -6.46 2.55
CA PRO A 93 18.06 -5.91 2.98
C PRO A 93 17.08 -5.78 1.80
N LEU A 94 15.81 -6.03 2.09
CA LEU A 94 14.70 -5.65 1.23
C LEU A 94 14.65 -4.12 1.17
N ARG A 95 14.49 -3.53 -0.02
CA ARG A 95 14.36 -2.06 -0.16
C ARG A 95 13.05 -1.69 -0.84
N PHE A 96 12.46 -0.61 -0.36
CA PHE A 96 11.18 -0.10 -0.82
C PHE A 96 11.36 1.33 -1.34
N TYR A 97 10.91 1.56 -2.56
CA TYR A 97 10.89 2.88 -3.17
C TYR A 97 9.45 3.29 -3.43
N ARG A 98 9.15 4.56 -3.19
CA ARG A 98 7.79 5.11 -3.28
C ARG A 98 7.76 6.35 -4.16
N ASN A 99 6.61 6.61 -4.75
CA ASN A 99 6.33 7.88 -5.41
C ASN A 99 5.96 8.96 -4.35
N PRO A 100 5.82 10.24 -4.75
CA PRO A 100 5.41 11.31 -3.82
C PRO A 100 4.03 11.13 -3.17
N LEU A 101 3.18 10.24 -3.68
CA LEU A 101 1.89 9.88 -3.08
C LEU A 101 2.04 8.76 -2.03
N GLY A 102 3.27 8.29 -1.75
CA GLY A 102 3.55 7.23 -0.79
C GLY A 102 3.31 5.81 -1.31
N GLN A 103 2.99 5.63 -2.59
CA GLN A 103 2.74 4.32 -3.19
C GLN A 103 4.06 3.65 -3.57
N ILE A 104 4.19 2.35 -3.28
CA ILE A 104 5.40 1.58 -3.59
C ILE A 104 5.53 1.42 -5.11
N THR A 105 6.60 1.95 -5.70
CA THR A 105 6.91 1.81 -7.12
C THR A 105 7.93 0.71 -7.39
N THR A 106 8.78 0.38 -6.41
CA THR A 106 9.79 -0.68 -6.53
C THR A 106 10.04 -1.36 -5.20
N GLU A 107 10.13 -2.69 -5.23
CA GLU A 107 10.60 -3.56 -4.16
C GLU A 107 11.82 -4.31 -4.67
N GLN A 108 12.98 -4.03 -4.08
CA GLN A 108 14.19 -4.83 -4.28
C GLN A 108 14.17 -5.95 -3.24
N LEU A 109 13.93 -7.19 -3.67
CA LEU A 109 13.77 -8.34 -2.77
C LEU A 109 15.06 -9.16 -2.59
N SER A 110 15.96 -9.06 -3.55
CA SER A 110 17.35 -9.54 -3.46
C SER A 110 18.22 -8.75 -4.44
N ASP A 111 19.48 -9.09 -4.62
CA ASP A 111 20.34 -8.55 -5.70
C ASP A 111 19.78 -8.82 -7.10
N GLN A 112 19.02 -9.91 -7.25
CA GLN A 112 18.54 -10.41 -8.53
C GLN A 112 17.04 -10.31 -8.70
N LEU A 113 16.24 -10.14 -7.65
CA LEU A 113 14.78 -10.14 -7.74
C LEU A 113 14.21 -8.75 -7.44
N VAL A 114 13.57 -8.16 -8.44
CA VAL A 114 12.93 -6.84 -8.36
C VAL A 114 11.46 -6.96 -8.71
N ARG A 115 10.62 -6.28 -7.96
CA ARG A 115 9.22 -6.06 -8.32
C ARG A 115 8.96 -4.57 -8.50
N THR A 116 8.32 -4.21 -9.60
CA THR A 116 7.95 -2.83 -9.91
C THR A 116 6.45 -2.71 -10.13
N TYR A 117 5.92 -1.53 -9.84
CA TYR A 117 4.51 -1.23 -9.85
C TYR A 117 4.25 0.11 -10.56
N GLY A 118 3.15 0.18 -11.30
CA GLY A 118 2.65 1.40 -11.93
C GLY A 118 1.17 1.60 -11.60
N TYR A 119 0.80 2.84 -11.32
CA TYR A 119 -0.53 3.24 -10.90
C TYR A 119 -1.13 4.25 -11.87
N ASP A 120 -2.46 4.28 -11.98
CA ASP A 120 -3.19 5.36 -12.65
C ASP A 120 -3.38 6.58 -11.71
N GLU A 121 -4.07 7.61 -12.22
CA GLU A 121 -4.31 8.86 -11.50
C GLU A 121 -5.23 8.67 -10.29
N GLU A 122 -6.11 7.67 -10.30
CA GLU A 122 -6.93 7.27 -9.15
C GLU A 122 -6.16 6.39 -8.14
N GLY A 123 -4.88 6.10 -8.41
CA GLY A 123 -4.02 5.30 -7.55
C GLY A 123 -4.26 3.79 -7.63
N ARG A 124 -4.96 3.31 -8.65
CA ARG A 124 -5.20 1.87 -8.90
C ARG A 124 -3.99 1.28 -9.63
N LEU A 125 -3.66 0.03 -9.30
CA LEU A 125 -2.52 -0.67 -9.91
C LEU A 125 -2.83 -1.03 -11.35
N ILE A 126 -2.13 -0.46 -12.33
CA ILE A 126 -2.31 -0.76 -13.76
C ILE A 126 -1.20 -1.64 -14.34
N HIS A 127 -0.04 -1.69 -13.69
CA HIS A 127 1.10 -2.49 -14.13
C HIS A 127 1.86 -3.09 -12.93
N GLN A 128 2.24 -4.35 -13.05
CA GLN A 128 3.21 -4.98 -12.15
C GLN A 128 4.20 -5.79 -12.97
N ARG A 129 5.49 -5.62 -12.71
CA ARG A 129 6.55 -6.46 -13.28
C ARG A 129 7.35 -7.09 -12.17
N ILE A 130 7.55 -8.40 -12.27
CA ILE A 130 8.52 -9.15 -11.47
C ILE A 130 9.64 -9.54 -12.41
N SER A 131 10.86 -9.08 -12.12
CA SER A 131 12.03 -9.35 -12.93
C SER A 131 13.09 -10.05 -12.08
N SER A 132 13.63 -11.12 -12.62
CA SER A 132 14.87 -11.73 -12.17
C SER A 132 15.91 -11.76 -13.30
N ASN A 133 17.12 -12.23 -12.99
CA ASN A 133 18.19 -12.45 -13.97
C ASN A 133 17.80 -13.42 -15.11
N ILE A 134 16.84 -14.31 -14.88
CA ILE A 134 16.48 -15.37 -15.85
C ILE A 134 15.01 -15.35 -16.27
N HIS A 135 14.14 -14.65 -15.54
CA HIS A 135 12.69 -14.66 -15.80
C HIS A 135 12.10 -13.27 -15.63
N GLN A 136 11.06 -12.97 -16.41
CA GLN A 136 10.25 -11.78 -16.25
C GLN A 136 8.77 -12.13 -16.36
N ILE A 137 7.97 -11.62 -15.42
CA ILE A 137 6.51 -11.74 -15.42
C ILE A 137 5.93 -10.33 -15.42
N ASP A 138 5.17 -10.01 -16.45
CA ASP A 138 4.47 -8.75 -16.62
C ASP A 138 2.97 -8.96 -16.43
N ARG A 139 2.37 -8.09 -15.63
CA ARG A 139 0.93 -8.04 -15.40
C ARG A 139 0.41 -6.66 -15.70
N SER A 140 -0.71 -6.58 -16.40
CA SER A 140 -1.45 -5.33 -16.57
C SER A 140 -2.90 -5.53 -16.14
N PHE A 141 -3.47 -4.46 -15.62
CA PHE A 141 -4.82 -4.43 -15.08
C PHE A 141 -5.61 -3.32 -15.75
N GLN A 142 -6.86 -3.59 -16.07
CA GLN A 142 -7.76 -2.67 -16.74
C GLN A 142 -9.02 -2.52 -15.91
N TYR A 143 -9.44 -1.29 -15.72
CA TYR A 143 -10.59 -0.94 -14.91
C TYR A 143 -11.65 -0.23 -15.75
N ASP A 144 -12.92 -0.42 -15.40
CA ASP A 144 -13.99 0.44 -15.92
C ASP A 144 -14.01 1.80 -15.19
N LEU A 145 -14.92 2.67 -15.63
CA LEU A 145 -15.12 4.01 -15.03
C LEU A 145 -15.62 3.94 -13.58
N SER A 146 -16.21 2.83 -13.17
CA SER A 146 -16.69 2.59 -11.81
C SER A 146 -15.62 1.98 -10.90
N GLY A 147 -14.44 1.66 -11.44
CA GLY A 147 -13.32 1.08 -10.70
C GLY A 147 -13.32 -0.44 -10.61
N HIS A 148 -14.19 -1.15 -11.34
CA HIS A 148 -14.16 -2.60 -11.38
C HIS A 148 -13.07 -3.12 -12.33
N LEU A 149 -12.37 -4.18 -11.91
CA LEU A 149 -11.33 -4.81 -12.72
C LEU A 149 -11.95 -5.60 -13.87
N ILE A 150 -11.93 -5.08 -15.09
CA ILE A 150 -12.52 -5.73 -16.27
C ILE A 150 -11.54 -6.60 -17.04
N GLY A 151 -10.23 -6.40 -16.84
CA GLY A 151 -9.19 -7.12 -17.56
C GLY A 151 -7.93 -7.30 -16.74
N LYS A 152 -7.34 -8.49 -16.82
CA LYS A 152 -6.02 -8.79 -16.26
C LYS A 152 -5.23 -9.60 -17.27
N HIS A 153 -4.08 -9.08 -17.69
CA HIS A 153 -3.10 -9.83 -18.47
C HIS A 153 -1.98 -10.29 -17.54
N ASP A 154 -1.50 -11.52 -17.69
CA ASP A 154 -0.31 -12.05 -17.02
C ASP A 154 0.54 -12.78 -18.08
N SER A 155 1.77 -12.33 -18.32
CA SER A 155 2.63 -12.90 -19.37
C SER A 155 2.93 -14.39 -19.19
N SER A 156 2.80 -14.92 -17.96
CA SER A 156 3.05 -16.33 -17.65
C SER A 156 1.79 -17.20 -17.64
N LYS A 157 0.61 -16.60 -17.47
CA LYS A 157 -0.65 -17.33 -17.27
C LYS A 157 -1.74 -16.98 -18.29
N GLY A 158 -1.56 -15.94 -19.10
CA GLY A 158 -2.53 -15.45 -20.07
C GLY A 158 -3.52 -14.44 -19.47
N ASN A 159 -4.71 -14.35 -20.07
CA ASN A 159 -5.63 -13.24 -19.87
C ASN A 159 -6.90 -13.64 -19.13
N TRP A 160 -7.36 -12.78 -18.23
CA TRP A 160 -8.68 -12.83 -17.64
C TRP A 160 -9.51 -11.63 -18.05
N ARG A 161 -10.80 -11.85 -18.25
CA ARG A 161 -11.80 -10.81 -18.45
C ARG A 161 -12.94 -10.98 -17.46
N PHE A 162 -13.48 -9.87 -16.98
CA PHE A 162 -14.55 -9.87 -15.99
C PHE A 162 -15.65 -8.90 -16.41
N SER A 163 -16.89 -9.30 -16.14
CA SER A 163 -18.07 -8.48 -16.37
C SER A 163 -18.84 -8.33 -15.06
N TYR A 164 -19.44 -7.16 -14.86
CA TYR A 164 -20.14 -6.79 -13.65
C TYR A 164 -21.57 -6.35 -13.95
N ASP A 165 -22.48 -6.55 -13.00
CA ASP A 165 -23.79 -5.92 -13.03
C ASP A 165 -23.73 -4.46 -12.53
N PRO A 166 -24.81 -3.68 -12.67
CA PRO A 166 -24.85 -2.28 -12.21
C PRO A 166 -24.62 -2.09 -10.70
N MET A 167 -24.71 -3.16 -9.89
CA MET A 167 -24.42 -3.11 -8.45
C MET A 167 -22.96 -3.47 -8.14
N GLY A 168 -22.13 -3.69 -9.17
CA GLY A 168 -20.71 -4.04 -9.01
C GLY A 168 -20.46 -5.51 -8.66
N ARG A 169 -21.46 -6.39 -8.84
CA ARG A 169 -21.28 -7.83 -8.62
C ARG A 169 -20.79 -8.49 -9.89
N ILE A 170 -19.80 -9.37 -9.79
CA ILE A 170 -19.26 -10.10 -10.93
C ILE A 170 -20.31 -11.05 -11.51
N ILE A 171 -20.64 -10.94 -12.79
CA ILE A 171 -21.62 -11.82 -13.47
C ILE A 171 -20.96 -12.78 -14.45
N GLU A 172 -19.73 -12.50 -14.88
CA GLU A 172 -18.96 -13.35 -15.77
C GLU A 172 -17.47 -13.21 -15.51
N SER A 173 -16.75 -14.33 -15.54
CA SER A 173 -15.29 -14.36 -15.62
C SER A 173 -14.87 -15.28 -16.77
N ILE A 174 -13.93 -14.83 -17.58
CA ILE A 174 -13.32 -15.60 -18.67
C ILE A 174 -11.87 -15.81 -18.29
N ASP A 175 -11.43 -17.07 -18.25
CA ASP A 175 -10.06 -17.43 -17.91
C ASP A 175 -9.15 -17.50 -19.16
N PRO A 176 -7.83 -17.71 -18.99
CA PRO A 176 -6.88 -17.76 -20.09
C PRO A 176 -7.08 -18.93 -21.07
N LEU A 177 -7.84 -19.95 -20.67
CA LEU A 177 -8.23 -21.07 -21.53
C LEU A 177 -9.57 -20.78 -22.23
N GLU A 178 -10.04 -19.53 -22.18
CA GLU A 178 -11.32 -19.06 -22.70
C GLU A 178 -12.53 -19.77 -22.06
N GLN A 179 -12.35 -20.34 -20.86
CA GLN A 179 -13.46 -20.92 -20.12
C GLN A 179 -14.25 -19.80 -19.45
N VAL A 180 -15.54 -19.76 -19.77
CA VAL A 180 -16.46 -18.75 -19.24
C VAL A 180 -17.17 -19.33 -18.02
N LYS A 181 -17.09 -18.63 -16.89
CA LYS A 181 -17.84 -18.91 -15.67
C LYS A 181 -18.81 -17.76 -15.41
N GLN A 182 -20.09 -18.08 -15.30
CA GLN A 182 -21.14 -17.09 -14.99
C GLN A 182 -21.58 -17.20 -13.54
N TYR A 183 -22.03 -16.09 -12.99
CA TYR A 183 -22.47 -15.97 -11.60
C TYR A 183 -23.86 -15.35 -11.56
N ASN A 184 -24.79 -16.03 -10.89
CA ASN A 184 -26.16 -15.56 -10.74
C ASN A 184 -26.42 -15.24 -9.28
N TYR A 185 -27.10 -14.12 -9.03
CA TYR A 185 -27.44 -13.66 -7.70
C TYR A 185 -28.95 -13.50 -7.55
N ASP A 186 -29.44 -13.68 -6.33
CA ASP A 186 -30.78 -13.26 -5.99
C ASP A 186 -30.83 -11.72 -5.76
N PRO A 187 -32.03 -11.14 -5.59
CA PRO A 187 -32.19 -9.72 -5.29
C PRO A 187 -31.58 -9.28 -3.95
N ALA A 188 -31.35 -10.20 -3.01
CA ALA A 188 -30.72 -9.91 -1.72
C ALA A 188 -29.18 -9.94 -1.80
N GLY A 189 -28.60 -10.35 -2.93
CA GLY A 189 -27.16 -10.42 -3.13
C GLY A 189 -26.54 -11.79 -2.87
N ASN A 190 -27.33 -12.82 -2.56
CA ASN A 190 -26.82 -14.16 -2.37
C ASN A 190 -26.48 -14.80 -3.71
N LEU A 191 -25.31 -15.44 -3.80
CA LEU A 191 -24.90 -16.20 -4.98
C LEU A 191 -25.77 -17.46 -5.11
N LEU A 192 -26.60 -17.53 -6.15
CA LEU A 192 -27.48 -18.66 -6.45
C LEU A 192 -26.73 -19.80 -7.14
N SER A 193 -25.86 -19.47 -8.11
CA SER A 193 -25.11 -20.48 -8.86
C SER A 193 -23.86 -19.90 -9.53
N HIS A 194 -22.90 -20.77 -9.82
CA HIS A 194 -21.85 -20.50 -10.77
C HIS A 194 -21.69 -21.66 -11.76
N CYS A 195 -21.74 -21.39 -13.07
CA CYS A 195 -21.71 -22.45 -14.08
C CYS A 195 -20.68 -22.16 -15.19
N PRO A 196 -19.94 -23.18 -15.68
CA PRO A 196 -19.17 -23.07 -16.91
C PRO A 196 -20.08 -23.05 -18.15
N LYS A 197 -19.82 -22.18 -19.15
CA LYS A 197 -20.47 -22.28 -20.48
C LYS A 197 -19.94 -23.50 -21.26
N PRO A 198 -20.76 -24.15 -22.12
CA PRO A 198 -22.03 -23.69 -22.67
C PRO A 198 -23.23 -24.48 -22.13
N ASN A 199 -23.38 -24.66 -20.81
CA ASN A 199 -24.47 -25.49 -20.31
C ASN A 199 -25.81 -24.72 -20.27
N PRO A 200 -26.83 -25.05 -21.10
CA PRO A 200 -28.11 -24.33 -21.16
C PRO A 200 -28.97 -24.50 -19.91
N THR A 201 -28.61 -25.44 -19.03
CA THR A 201 -29.36 -25.77 -17.80
C THR A 201 -29.16 -24.76 -16.67
N CYS A 202 -28.30 -23.75 -16.84
CA CYS A 202 -28.09 -22.66 -15.88
C CYS A 202 -28.70 -21.31 -16.31
N ALA A 203 -29.72 -21.32 -17.17
CA ALA A 203 -30.53 -20.12 -17.36
C ALA A 203 -31.16 -19.70 -16.03
N PRO A 204 -31.19 -18.40 -15.67
CA PRO A 204 -31.94 -17.96 -14.50
C PRO A 204 -33.39 -18.44 -14.65
N PRO A 205 -34.06 -18.86 -13.56
CA PRO A 205 -35.48 -19.22 -13.65
C PRO A 205 -36.23 -18.04 -14.27
N PRO A 206 -37.18 -18.29 -15.20
CA PRO A 206 -37.92 -17.20 -15.82
C PRO A 206 -38.56 -16.35 -14.71
N THR A 207 -38.20 -15.08 -14.68
CA THR A 207 -38.82 -14.09 -13.80
C THR A 207 -40.33 -14.14 -14.04
N ARG A 208 -41.11 -14.60 -13.05
CA ARG A 208 -42.57 -14.52 -13.14
C ARG A 208 -42.98 -13.06 -13.22
N GLY A 209 -43.44 -12.65 -14.40
CA GLY A 209 -44.33 -11.51 -14.63
C GLY A 209 -43.79 -10.16 -14.19
N SER A 210 -43.11 -9.46 -15.09
CA SER A 210 -43.36 -8.03 -15.25
C SER A 210 -44.22 -7.87 -16.51
N PRO A 211 -45.32 -7.11 -16.48
CA PRO A 211 -46.17 -6.97 -17.64
C PRO A 211 -45.37 -6.30 -18.76
N THR A 212 -45.37 -6.95 -19.93
CA THR A 212 -44.90 -6.38 -21.18
C THR A 212 -45.67 -5.09 -21.44
N VAL A 213 -45.04 -3.94 -21.21
CA VAL A 213 -45.50 -2.69 -21.82
C VAL A 213 -45.01 -2.71 -23.26
N SER A 214 -45.92 -3.08 -24.17
CA SER A 214 -45.71 -2.90 -25.60
C SER A 214 -45.57 -1.41 -25.91
N MET A 215 -44.34 -0.96 -26.19
CA MET A 215 -44.13 0.30 -26.90
C MET A 215 -44.58 0.11 -28.36
N PRO A 216 -45.42 0.99 -28.92
CA PRO A 216 -45.72 0.95 -30.35
C PRO A 216 -44.45 1.30 -31.16
N PRO A 217 -44.33 0.82 -32.40
CA PRO A 217 -43.14 1.05 -33.22
C PRO A 217 -42.96 2.54 -33.52
N ALA A 218 -41.72 3.02 -33.39
CA ALA A 218 -41.32 4.31 -33.91
C ALA A 218 -41.50 4.29 -35.43
N THR A 219 -42.42 5.11 -35.92
CA THR A 219 -42.59 5.36 -37.35
C THR A 219 -41.36 6.08 -37.86
N SER A 220 -40.69 5.47 -38.83
CA SER A 220 -39.66 6.10 -39.64
C SER A 220 -40.29 7.23 -40.46
N SER A 221 -39.97 8.48 -40.12
CA SER A 221 -40.16 9.61 -41.04
C SER A 221 -38.85 9.86 -41.77
N SER A 222 -38.80 9.45 -43.04
CA SER A 222 -37.75 9.86 -43.97
C SER A 222 -38.04 11.27 -44.49
N ALA A 223 -37.07 12.15 -44.26
CA ALA A 223 -36.71 13.38 -44.97
C ALA A 223 -37.71 14.01 -45.96
N THR A 224 -37.97 15.31 -45.77
CA THR A 224 -38.11 16.24 -46.90
C THR A 224 -36.98 17.24 -46.87
N GLN A 225 -36.24 17.22 -47.97
CA GLN A 225 -35.11 18.03 -48.36
C GLN A 225 -35.50 19.51 -48.43
N THR A 226 -34.81 20.38 -47.68
CA THR A 226 -34.78 21.82 -47.99
C THR A 226 -33.33 22.23 -48.24
N LYS A 227 -33.11 22.55 -49.50
CA LYS A 227 -31.92 23.12 -50.13
C LYS A 227 -31.60 24.49 -49.48
N MET A 228 -30.50 24.58 -48.75
CA MET A 228 -29.87 25.88 -48.41
C MET A 228 -28.37 25.81 -48.67
N ILE A 229 -28.02 26.17 -49.91
CA ILE A 229 -27.00 27.14 -50.33
C ILE A 229 -25.78 27.28 -49.38
N HIS A 230 -24.63 26.83 -49.87
CA HIS A 230 -23.29 27.22 -49.39
C HIS A 230 -23.08 28.74 -49.52
N PRO A 231 -22.45 29.41 -48.54
CA PRO A 231 -21.69 30.62 -48.81
C PRO A 231 -20.22 30.25 -49.02
N THR A 232 -19.77 30.45 -50.25
CA THR A 232 -18.38 30.57 -50.66
C THR A 232 -17.75 31.80 -49.99
N SER A 233 -16.46 31.66 -49.67
CA SER A 233 -15.55 32.74 -49.27
C SER A 233 -15.54 33.94 -50.22
N ALA A 234 -15.42 35.15 -49.67
CA ALA A 234 -14.48 36.18 -50.16
C ALA A 234 -14.55 37.40 -49.23
N LEU A 235 -13.39 37.93 -48.83
CA LEU A 235 -13.01 39.35 -48.94
C LEU A 235 -11.48 39.45 -48.73
N PRO A 236 -10.81 40.51 -49.23
CA PRO A 236 -9.52 40.45 -49.87
C PRO A 236 -8.37 40.96 -49.00
N GLY A 237 -7.15 40.62 -49.42
CA GLY A 237 -5.92 40.88 -48.68
C GLY A 237 -5.41 42.32 -48.72
N THR A 238 -4.32 42.54 -47.98
CA THR A 238 -3.11 43.21 -48.48
C THR A 238 -1.95 43.09 -47.49
N SER A 239 -0.75 43.08 -48.09
CA SER A 239 0.59 43.30 -47.54
C SER A 239 1.30 42.18 -46.76
N LYS A 240 2.30 41.63 -47.45
CA LYS A 240 3.42 40.83 -46.97
C LYS A 240 4.27 41.61 -45.96
N THR A 241 4.79 40.92 -44.95
CA THR A 241 6.18 41.14 -44.49
C THR A 241 6.73 39.81 -43.98
N ASP A 242 7.83 39.38 -44.61
CA ASP A 242 8.55 38.15 -44.31
C ASP A 242 9.25 38.23 -42.95
N CYS A 243 9.11 37.21 -42.11
CA CYS A 243 10.08 36.82 -41.07
C CYS A 243 9.93 35.32 -40.77
N ALA A 244 11.03 34.58 -40.90
CA ALA A 244 11.10 33.12 -40.79
C ALA A 244 10.99 32.62 -39.33
N PRO A 245 10.41 31.42 -39.08
CA PRO A 245 10.41 30.81 -37.76
C PRO A 245 11.69 29.99 -37.50
N SER A 246 12.35 30.30 -36.37
CA SER A 246 13.51 29.60 -35.82
C SER A 246 13.16 28.19 -35.32
N ALA A 247 14.00 27.20 -35.66
CA ALA A 247 13.91 25.81 -35.22
C ALA A 247 14.19 25.63 -33.71
N PRO A 248 13.61 24.60 -33.06
CA PRO A 248 13.88 24.27 -31.66
C PRO A 248 15.27 23.59 -31.48
N PRO A 249 15.96 23.80 -30.34
CA PRO A 249 17.32 23.29 -30.14
C PRO A 249 17.35 21.78 -29.84
N THR A 250 18.28 21.09 -30.49
CA THR A 250 18.64 19.68 -30.30
C THR A 250 19.63 19.54 -29.13
N ILE A 251 19.29 18.74 -28.11
CA ILE A 251 20.21 18.39 -27.01
C ILE A 251 21.01 17.15 -27.41
N LYS A 252 22.35 17.27 -27.45
CA LYS A 252 23.29 16.15 -27.65
C LYS A 252 23.62 15.48 -26.30
N PRO A 253 23.77 14.15 -26.23
CA PRO A 253 24.20 13.46 -25.02
C PRO A 253 25.72 13.61 -24.79
N SER A 254 26.11 13.97 -23.56
CA SER A 254 27.50 14.07 -23.11
C SER A 254 28.04 12.70 -22.68
N VAL A 255 29.15 12.31 -23.30
CA VAL A 255 29.96 11.12 -23.02
C VAL A 255 30.92 11.42 -21.85
N TRP A 256 31.03 10.53 -20.88
CA TRP A 256 32.11 10.53 -19.88
C TRP A 256 33.08 9.37 -20.14
N PRO A 257 34.41 9.56 -19.97
CA PRO A 257 35.41 8.57 -20.35
C PRO A 257 35.67 7.52 -19.26
N THR A 258 35.93 6.29 -19.70
CA THR A 258 36.46 5.15 -18.95
C THR A 258 37.97 5.03 -19.13
N THR A 259 38.74 4.81 -18.06
CA THR A 259 40.02 4.05 -18.02
C THR A 259 40.53 3.83 -16.57
N PRO A 260 41.47 2.89 -16.28
CA PRO A 260 41.23 1.83 -15.27
C PRO A 260 42.38 1.62 -14.24
N TRP A 261 42.22 0.54 -13.42
CA TRP A 261 43.26 -0.34 -12.82
C TRP A 261 43.43 -0.35 -11.28
N ALA A 262 43.69 -1.57 -10.77
CA ALA A 262 44.50 -1.96 -9.59
C ALA A 262 43.84 -2.31 -8.24
N GLY A 263 43.64 -3.61 -7.99
CA GLY A 263 44.45 -4.37 -7.02
C GLY A 263 44.30 -4.18 -5.49
N ALA A 264 44.03 -5.31 -4.84
CA ALA A 264 44.42 -5.74 -3.48
C ALA A 264 43.46 -5.50 -2.28
N ALA A 265 43.39 -6.56 -1.47
CA ALA A 265 42.44 -6.87 -0.40
C ALA A 265 42.93 -6.40 1.00
N PRO A 266 42.46 -6.99 2.12
CA PRO A 266 41.27 -6.59 2.87
C PRO A 266 41.60 -6.09 4.30
N ALA A 267 40.64 -5.45 4.97
CA ALA A 267 40.27 -5.67 6.39
C ALA A 267 39.70 -4.42 7.10
N ARG A 268 38.84 -4.72 8.08
CA ARG A 268 38.67 -4.13 9.42
C ARG A 268 37.34 -3.43 9.71
N HIS A 269 36.88 -3.80 10.91
CA HIS A 269 35.73 -3.33 11.66
C HIS A 269 35.55 -1.82 11.64
N TRP A 270 34.29 -1.39 11.51
CA TRP A 270 33.87 -0.06 11.90
C TRP A 270 33.07 -0.15 13.20
N ARG A 271 33.72 0.22 14.30
CA ARG A 271 33.04 0.83 15.46
C ARG A 271 32.87 2.31 15.11
N SER A 272 31.64 2.81 15.21
CA SER A 272 31.37 4.25 15.13
C SER A 272 30.87 4.70 16.49
N ALA A 273 31.66 5.54 17.16
CA ALA A 273 31.23 6.37 18.27
C ALA A 273 30.26 7.46 17.77
N PRO A 274 29.37 8.01 18.62
CA PRO A 274 28.40 9.02 18.21
C PRO A 274 29.03 10.42 18.05
N PRO A 275 28.47 11.30 17.20
CA PRO A 275 28.97 12.67 17.07
C PRO A 275 28.51 13.55 18.23
N VAL A 276 29.46 14.33 18.75
CA VAL A 276 29.26 15.46 19.66
C VAL A 276 28.71 16.64 18.84
N TYR A 277 27.57 17.20 19.25
CA TYR A 277 27.11 18.50 18.76
C TYR A 277 27.27 19.58 19.85
N PRO A 278 27.78 20.78 19.50
CA PRO A 278 27.96 21.86 20.45
C PRO A 278 26.66 22.62 20.72
N HIS A 279 26.52 23.06 21.98
CA HIS A 279 25.52 24.01 22.45
C HIS A 279 25.64 25.35 21.72
N ASP A 280 24.51 25.95 21.32
CA ASP A 280 24.33 27.39 21.51
C ASP A 280 22.85 27.78 21.69
N GLN A 281 22.69 28.86 22.45
CA GLN A 281 21.49 29.33 23.12
C GLN A 281 20.50 30.03 22.18
N PHE A 282 19.20 29.82 22.40
CA PHE A 282 18.21 30.87 22.19
C PHE A 282 17.19 30.89 23.33
N SER A 283 17.30 31.94 24.14
CA SER A 283 16.35 32.34 25.17
C SER A 283 15.06 32.85 24.54
N ARG A 284 13.89 32.39 24.99
CA ARG A 284 12.63 33.17 24.91
C ARG A 284 11.63 32.79 26.02
N ARG A 285 11.62 33.70 27.01
CA ARG A 285 10.57 34.17 27.92
C ARG A 285 9.31 33.30 28.15
N MET A 286 9.10 33.06 29.45
CA MET A 286 7.86 32.69 30.11
C MET A 286 6.71 33.66 29.83
N ALA A 287 5.49 33.12 29.76
CA ALA A 287 4.27 33.78 30.23
C ALA A 287 3.32 32.72 30.82
N ARG A 288 3.15 32.74 32.15
CA ARG A 288 2.05 32.08 32.87
C ARG A 288 0.81 32.98 32.81
N PRO A 289 -0.40 32.41 32.97
CA PRO A 289 -1.45 33.08 33.73
C PRO A 289 -1.67 32.38 35.07
N SER A 290 -1.74 33.20 36.11
CA SER A 290 -2.14 32.87 37.48
C SER A 290 -3.64 33.13 37.62
N VAL A 291 -4.39 32.22 38.24
CA VAL A 291 -5.56 32.55 39.05
C VAL A 291 -5.61 31.60 40.27
N ALA A 292 -5.36 32.16 41.46
CA ALA A 292 -5.79 31.64 42.77
C ALA A 292 -7.27 32.03 42.97
N GLY A 293 -8.18 31.34 43.67
CA GLY A 293 -8.22 30.35 44.77
C GLY A 293 -9.73 30.12 45.09
N PRO A 294 -10.19 29.71 46.30
CA PRO A 294 -9.48 29.15 47.45
C PRO A 294 -9.97 27.73 47.87
N LEU A 295 -9.21 27.14 48.79
CA LEU A 295 -9.50 25.92 49.55
C LEU A 295 -10.79 26.03 50.37
N CYS A 296 -11.53 24.93 50.49
CA CYS A 296 -12.34 24.64 51.67
C CYS A 296 -12.15 23.17 52.08
N LEU A 297 -11.50 22.99 53.24
CA LEU A 297 -11.40 21.73 53.97
C LEU A 297 -12.76 21.41 54.62
N LEU A 298 -13.19 20.15 54.53
CA LEU A 298 -14.14 19.58 55.48
C LEU A 298 -13.72 18.14 55.80
N ARG A 299 -13.36 17.96 57.07
CA ARG A 299 -13.06 16.68 57.72
C ARG A 299 -13.97 16.59 58.94
N SER A 300 -14.84 15.59 58.98
CA SER A 300 -15.44 14.88 60.14
C SER A 300 -16.72 14.20 59.64
N ARG A 301 -17.08 12.96 59.97
CA ARG A 301 -16.67 12.04 61.04
C ARG A 301 -16.45 10.64 60.45
#